data_AF-A0A1X1QUM8-F1
#
_entry.id   AF-A0A1X1QUM8-F1
#
_cell.length_a   1.000
_cell.length_b   1.000
_cell.length_c   1.000
_cell.angle_alpha   90.00
_cell.angle_beta   90.00
_cell.angle_gamma   90.00
#
_symmetry.space_group_name_H-M   'P 1'
#
loop_
_entity.id
_entity.type
_entity.pdbx_description
1 polymer ?
#
loop_
_entity_poly.entity_id
_entity_poly.type
_entity_poly.pdbx_seq_one_letter_code
_entity_poly.pdbx_strand_id
1 'polypeptide(L)'
;MLHVNYQEWNQTPQDLRNLGLTADHQRTRERFLALYDIAMGQNTIQVAKETGRHHQSIMAWVHKYNQQGAESLFYQRSGGRSPLFVKK
;
A
#
# COMPACT_ATOMS: atom_id res chain seq x y z
N MET A 1 15.37 9.07 -5.51
CA MET A 1 14.56 8.12 -6.28
C MET A 1 13.79 7.29 -5.27
N LEU A 2 12.47 7.12 -5.43
CA LEU A 2 11.68 6.35 -4.46
C LEU A 2 11.99 4.85 -4.63
N HIS A 3 12.28 4.15 -3.54
CA HIS A 3 12.63 2.74 -3.55
C HIS A 3 11.83 2.00 -2.46
N VAL A 4 11.45 0.75 -2.75
CA VAL A 4 10.73 -0.13 -1.83
C VAL A 4 11.75 -1.03 -1.15
N ASN A 5 11.91 -0.89 0.17
CA ASN A 5 12.95 -1.59 0.94
C ASN A 5 12.53 -3.02 1.31
N TYR A 6 12.12 -3.84 0.33
CA TYR A 6 11.63 -5.19 0.61
C TYR A 6 12.68 -6.11 1.22
N GLN A 7 13.97 -5.86 0.95
CA GLN A 7 15.08 -6.63 1.52
C GLN A 7 15.18 -6.47 3.05
N GLU A 8 14.85 -5.29 3.58
CA GLU A 8 14.86 -5.02 5.03
C GLU A 8 13.80 -5.86 5.77
N TRP A 9 12.80 -6.37 5.04
CA TRP A 9 11.71 -7.20 5.55
C TRP A 9 11.87 -8.70 5.20
N ASN A 10 13.03 -9.12 4.67
CA ASN A 10 13.25 -10.47 4.13
C ASN A 10 12.21 -10.89 3.08
N GLN A 11 11.71 -9.92 2.30
CA GLN A 11 10.75 -10.13 1.23
C GLN A 11 11.42 -9.97 -0.14
N THR A 12 10.73 -10.45 -1.16
CA THR A 12 11.03 -10.22 -2.57
C THR A 12 9.92 -9.39 -3.21
N PRO A 13 10.15 -8.78 -4.39
CA PRO A 13 9.07 -8.16 -5.16
C PRO A 13 7.90 -9.12 -5.41
N GLN A 14 8.17 -10.42 -5.59
CA GLN A 14 7.11 -11.39 -5.82
C GLN A 14 6.26 -11.66 -4.58
N ASP A 15 6.81 -11.51 -3.38
CA ASP A 15 6.00 -11.57 -2.16
C ASP A 15 5.00 -10.40 -2.11
N LEU A 16 5.41 -9.21 -2.52
CA LEU A 16 4.51 -8.05 -2.64
C LEU A 16 3.40 -8.32 -3.67
N ARG A 17 3.76 -8.90 -4.82
CA ARG A 17 2.77 -9.30 -5.83
C ARG A 17 1.78 -10.33 -5.28
N ASN A 18 2.28 -11.36 -4.59
CA ASN A 18 1.47 -12.41 -4.01
C ASN A 18 0.52 -11.84 -2.96
N LEU A 19 1.00 -11.01 -2.03
CA LEU A 19 0.19 -10.29 -1.05
C LEU A 19 -0.92 -9.47 -1.71
N GLY A 20 -0.61 -8.81 -2.83
CA GLY A 20 -1.61 -8.08 -3.60
C GLY A 20 -2.69 -9.00 -4.19
N LEU A 21 -2.28 -10.09 -4.85
CA LEU A 21 -3.19 -11.02 -5.51
C LEU A 21 -4.07 -11.81 -4.55
N THR A 22 -3.55 -12.19 -3.38
CA THR A 22 -4.29 -12.95 -2.36
C THR A 22 -5.07 -12.05 -1.39
N ALA A 23 -4.92 -10.72 -1.47
CA ALA A 23 -5.65 -9.82 -0.60
C ALA A 23 -7.16 -9.82 -0.92
N ASP A 24 -7.96 -10.03 0.13
CA ASP A 24 -9.42 -9.98 0.08
C ASP A 24 -9.92 -8.55 -0.20
N HIS A 25 -9.25 -7.55 0.37
CA HIS A 25 -9.69 -6.16 0.28
C HIS A 25 -9.03 -5.42 -0.91
N GLN A 26 -9.84 -4.78 -1.75
CA GLN A 26 -9.38 -4.08 -2.96
C GLN A 26 -8.29 -3.03 -2.68
N ARG A 27 -8.41 -2.24 -1.59
CA ARG A 27 -7.38 -1.26 -1.22
C ARG A 27 -6.04 -1.88 -0.83
N THR A 28 -6.06 -3.07 -0.24
CA THR A 28 -4.83 -3.78 0.13
C THR A 28 -4.16 -4.32 -1.13
N ARG A 29 -4.94 -4.95 -2.01
CA ARG A 29 -4.50 -5.40 -3.32
C ARG A 29 -3.80 -4.28 -4.09
N GLU A 30 -4.47 -3.15 -4.22
CA GLU A 30 -3.98 -1.99 -4.95
C GLU A 30 -2.64 -1.47 -4.40
N ARG A 31 -2.52 -1.35 -3.07
CA ARG A 31 -1.29 -0.87 -2.42
C ARG A 31 -0.10 -1.78 -2.70
N PHE A 32 -0.29 -3.08 -2.54
CA PHE A 32 0.79 -4.05 -2.73
C PHE A 32 1.21 -4.19 -4.20
N LEU A 33 0.26 -4.14 -5.13
CA LEU A 33 0.57 -4.14 -6.56
C LEU A 33 1.33 -2.86 -6.97
N ALA A 34 0.95 -1.69 -6.45
CA ALA A 34 1.69 -0.45 -6.70
C ALA A 34 3.14 -0.50 -6.18
N LEU A 35 3.38 -1.15 -5.03
CA LEU A 35 4.74 -1.36 -4.52
C LEU A 35 5.54 -2.35 -5.38
N TYR A 36 4.90 -3.43 -5.86
CA TYR A 36 5.51 -4.37 -6.80
C TYR A 36 5.97 -3.65 -8.09
N ASP A 37 5.09 -2.86 -8.68
CA ASP A 37 5.34 -2.09 -9.91
C ASP A 37 6.55 -1.14 -9.75
N ILE A 38 6.66 -0.45 -8.61
CA ILE A 38 7.81 0.39 -8.28
C ILE A 38 9.07 -0.44 -8.06
N ALA A 39 8.97 -1.60 -7.38
CA ALA A 39 10.10 -2.51 -7.20
C ALA A 39 10.61 -3.08 -8.53
N MET A 40 9.75 -3.22 -9.53
CA MET A 40 10.07 -3.61 -10.91
C MET A 40 10.61 -2.46 -11.77
N GLY A 41 10.72 -1.24 -11.22
CA GLY A 41 11.34 -0.09 -11.87
C GLY A 41 10.37 0.93 -12.47
N GLN A 42 9.05 0.77 -12.30
CA GLN A 42 8.11 1.80 -12.73
C GLN A 42 8.19 3.04 -11.82
N ASN A 43 7.97 4.22 -12.41
CA ASN A 43 7.93 5.47 -11.66
C ASN A 43 6.55 5.66 -11.02
N THR A 44 6.52 6.21 -9.80
CA THR A 44 5.33 6.70 -9.08
C THR A 44 4.29 7.43 -9.94
N ILE A 45 4.69 8.28 -10.89
CA ILE A 45 3.75 9.02 -11.75
C ILE A 45 3.02 8.08 -12.71
N GLN A 46 3.73 7.08 -13.24
CA GLN A 46 3.14 6.07 -14.12
C GLN A 46 2.18 5.19 -13.33
N VAL A 47 2.62 4.67 -12.19
CA VAL A 47 1.78 3.84 -11.31
C VAL A 47 0.53 4.62 -10.86
N ALA A 48 0.68 5.90 -10.50
CA ALA A 48 -0.44 6.79 -10.16
C ALA A 48 -1.49 6.88 -11.26
N LYS A 49 -1.04 7.03 -12.51
CA LYS A 49 -1.92 7.09 -13.68
C LYS A 49 -2.64 5.76 -13.92
N GLU A 50 -1.92 4.65 -13.79
CA GLU A 50 -2.47 3.29 -14.01
C GLU A 50 -3.47 2.90 -12.91
N THR A 51 -3.23 3.27 -11.66
CA THR A 51 -4.12 2.97 -10.53
C THR A 51 -5.23 4.01 -10.31
N GLY A 52 -5.21 5.13 -11.05
CA GLY A 52 -6.14 6.25 -10.83
C GLY A 52 -5.97 6.90 -9.44
N ARG A 53 -4.74 6.94 -8.93
CA ARG A 53 -4.40 7.55 -7.63
C ARG A 53 -3.53 8.78 -7.80
N HIS A 54 -3.47 9.56 -6.73
CA HIS A 54 -2.51 10.66 -6.67
C HIS A 54 -1.11 10.11 -6.35
N HIS A 55 -0.08 10.63 -7.03
CA HIS A 55 1.29 10.15 -6.85
C HIS A 55 1.79 10.27 -5.39
N GLN A 56 1.37 11.30 -4.65
CA GLN A 56 1.71 11.44 -3.23
C GLN A 56 1.12 10.32 -2.36
N SER A 57 -0.04 9.75 -2.74
CA SER A 57 -0.61 8.61 -2.02
C SER A 57 0.25 7.37 -2.17
N ILE A 58 0.79 7.13 -3.36
CA ILE A 58 1.71 6.02 -3.61
C ILE A 58 3.03 6.24 -2.87
N MET A 59 3.58 7.46 -2.90
CA MET A 59 4.75 7.83 -2.10
C MET A 59 4.53 7.55 -0.61
N ALA A 60 3.36 7.94 -0.08
CA ALA A 60 3.00 7.68 1.30
C ALA A 60 2.93 6.17 1.61
N TRP A 61 2.45 5.34 0.69
CA TRP A 61 2.44 3.88 0.87
C TRP A 61 3.84 3.30 0.92
N VAL A 62 4.73 3.72 0.02
CA VAL A 62 6.13 3.26 0.02
C VAL A 62 6.83 3.68 1.32
N HIS A 63 6.66 4.93 1.75
CA HIS A 63 7.23 5.38 3.02
C HIS A 63 6.70 4.58 4.20
N LYS A 64 5.39 4.32 4.24
CA LYS A 64 4.78 3.55 5.33
C LYS A 64 5.30 2.11 5.36
N TYR A 65 5.42 1.47 4.20
CA TYR A 65 5.98 0.12 4.08
C TYR A 65 7.45 0.09 4.50
N ASN A 66 8.28 1.04 4.03
CA ASN A 66 9.69 1.07 4.42
C ASN A 66 9.86 1.28 5.94
N GLN A 67 8.93 1.98 6.60
CA GLN A 67 8.98 2.21 8.05
C GLN A 67 8.44 1.05 8.90
N GLN A 68 7.39 0.37 8.43
CA GLN A 68 6.56 -0.53 9.27
C GLN A 68 6.30 -1.91 8.64
N GLY A 69 6.81 -2.14 7.44
CA GLY A 69 6.64 -3.40 6.70
C GLY A 69 5.25 -3.58 6.10
N ALA A 70 4.98 -4.82 5.66
CA ALA A 70 3.77 -5.19 4.95
C ALA A 70 2.49 -4.97 5.77
N GLU A 71 2.53 -5.22 7.09
CA GLU A 71 1.37 -5.07 7.99
C GLU A 71 0.73 -3.68 7.90
N SER A 72 1.55 -2.67 7.67
CA SER A 72 1.13 -1.27 7.58
C SER A 72 0.24 -0.94 6.38
N LEU A 73 0.28 -1.77 5.33
CA LEU A 73 -0.47 -1.56 4.09
C LEU A 73 -1.80 -2.30 4.04
N PHE A 74 -2.02 -3.26 4.94
CA PHE A 74 -3.32 -3.91 5.06
C PHE A 74 -4.41 -2.89 5.37
N TYR A 75 -5.58 -3.12 4.79
CA TYR A 75 -6.71 -2.24 5.00
C TYR A 75 -7.24 -2.49 6.41
N GLN A 76 -7.10 -1.49 7.25
CA GLN A 76 -7.78 -1.44 8.53
C GLN A 76 -8.99 -0.53 8.35
N ARG A 77 -10.17 -1.06 8.65
CA ARG A 77 -11.39 -0.25 8.75
C ARG A 77 -11.22 0.69 9.95
N SER A 78 -10.74 1.90 9.71
CA SER A 78 -10.86 2.97 10.69
C SER A 78 -12.35 3.23 10.87
N GLY A 79 -12.91 2.88 12.03
CA GLY A 79 -14.29 3.19 12.36
C GLY A 79 -14.53 4.68 12.11
N GLY A 80 -15.58 5.01 11.35
CA GLY A 80 -16.05 6.38 11.29
C GLY A 80 -16.36 6.87 12.71
N ARG A 81 -16.30 8.19 12.94
CA ARG A 81 -16.70 8.79 14.23
C ARG A 81 -18.01 8.12 14.67
N SER A 82 -18.00 7.43 15.81
CA SER A 82 -19.26 7.08 16.48
C SER A 82 -20.09 8.37 16.54
N PRO A 83 -21.38 8.34 16.16
CA PRO A 83 -22.21 9.52 16.32
C PRO A 83 -22.10 9.95 17.77
N LEU A 84 -21.74 11.22 18.00
CA LEU A 84 -21.44 11.81 19.31
C LEU A 84 -22.66 11.82 20.27
N PHE A 85 -23.73 11.09 19.97
CA PHE A 85 -24.94 11.00 20.75
C PHE A 85 -25.52 9.58 20.71
N VAL A 86 -25.06 8.72 21.61
CA VAL A 86 -25.91 7.64 22.13
C VAL A 86 -26.59 8.24 23.36
N LYS A 87 -27.81 8.77 23.18
CA LYS A 87 -28.65 9.14 24.34
C LYS A 87 -29.04 7.84 25.07
N LYS A 88 -28.76 7.79 26.37
CA LYS A 88 -29.32 6.82 27.31
C LYS A 88 -30.81 7.10 27.52
#